data_AF-A0A964UW61-F1
#
_entry.id   AF-A0A964UW61-F1
#
_cell.length_a   1.000
_cell.length_b   1.000
_cell.length_c   1.000
_cell.angle_alpha   90.00
_cell.angle_beta   90.00
_cell.angle_gamma   90.00
#
_symmetry.space_group_name_H-M   'P 1'
#
loop_
_entity.id
_entity.type
_entity.pdbx_description
1 polymer ?
#
loop_
_entity_poly.entity_id
_entity_poly.type
_entity_poly.pdbx_seq_one_letter_code
_entity_poly.pdbx_strand_id
1 'polypeptide(L)'
;MTIPLLLLAAAFLLILANGFFVAAEFGLVTVERADAERAAADGDRRARRVAQSLRELSFQLSGTQLGITITSLVVGMLAEPALAQLLAGPLTAVGTPDGVVPGVSVLIGMLLASAVQMVIGELVPKNWAVSRPMQVARFVAGPQHAFARLFRPVIAGLNAVANRLVRIFGVEPADELASARTPGELVSLARHSAEAGALEEDTADLFVRTLRTLSLGELTAKDVMTPRVKVSALQSSATAADVVNLTRATGLSRFPVYRERIDEIVGVVHLKDALAVRGQERHRTPVGRIAQPPLLVPQTLP
;
A
#
# COMPACT_ATOMS: atom_id res chain seq x y z
N MET A 1 -27.48 -21.05 42.76
CA MET A 1 -27.67 -19.73 42.11
C MET A 1 -26.37 -19.03 41.72
N THR A 2 -25.18 -19.47 42.15
CA THR A 2 -23.90 -18.79 41.85
C THR A 2 -23.34 -19.07 40.45
N ILE A 3 -23.53 -20.28 39.92
CA ILE A 3 -23.01 -20.69 38.60
C ILE A 3 -23.66 -19.90 37.44
N PRO A 4 -25.00 -19.78 37.33
CA PRO A 4 -25.63 -19.00 36.27
C PRO A 4 -25.21 -17.52 36.29
N LEU A 5 -25.01 -16.96 37.49
CA LEU A 5 -24.57 -15.56 37.66
C LEU A 5 -23.12 -15.37 37.19
N LEU A 6 -22.24 -16.32 37.47
CA LEU A 6 -20.86 -16.35 36.96
C LEU A 6 -20.82 -16.46 35.43
N LEU A 7 -21.65 -17.32 34.85
CA LEU A 7 -21.77 -17.47 33.39
C LEU A 7 -22.31 -16.19 32.75
N LEU A 8 -23.29 -15.54 33.37
CA LEU A 8 -23.83 -14.26 32.90
C LEU A 8 -22.79 -13.13 32.99
N ALA A 9 -22.00 -13.08 34.07
CA ALA A 9 -20.91 -12.12 34.22
C ALA A 9 -19.81 -12.34 33.16
N ALA A 10 -19.44 -13.59 32.90
CA ALA A 10 -18.50 -13.95 31.84
C ALA A 10 -19.04 -13.58 30.45
N ALA A 11 -20.32 -13.88 30.18
CA ALA A 11 -20.98 -13.48 28.94
C ALA A 11 -21.01 -11.96 28.79
N PHE A 12 -21.30 -11.20 29.85
CA PHE A 12 -21.29 -9.75 29.82
C PHE A 12 -19.89 -9.18 29.51
N LEU A 13 -18.84 -9.72 30.13
CA LEU A 13 -17.45 -9.35 29.81
C LEU A 13 -17.09 -9.66 28.35
N LEU A 14 -17.57 -10.79 27.81
CA LEU A 14 -17.37 -11.15 26.42
C LEU A 14 -18.16 -10.24 25.46
N ILE A 15 -19.36 -9.79 25.83
CA ILE A 15 -20.12 -8.78 25.06
C ILE A 15 -19.34 -7.46 25.00
N LEU A 16 -18.73 -7.04 26.11
CA LEU A 16 -17.86 -5.86 26.11
C LEU A 16 -16.61 -6.05 25.25
N ALA A 17 -15.99 -7.24 25.29
CA ALA A 17 -14.87 -7.57 24.44
C ALA A 17 -15.27 -7.57 22.95
N ASN A 18 -16.45 -8.08 22.61
CA ASN A 18 -17.01 -8.00 21.26
C ASN A 18 -17.17 -6.53 20.84
N GLY A 19 -17.74 -5.71 21.71
CA GLY A 19 -17.89 -4.28 21.46
C GLY A 19 -16.56 -3.56 21.26
N PHE A 20 -15.51 -3.97 21.96
CA PHE A 20 -14.15 -3.48 21.71
C PHE A 20 -13.66 -3.82 20.30
N PHE A 21 -13.87 -5.06 19.82
CA PHE A 21 -13.49 -5.45 18.46
C PHE A 21 -14.31 -4.73 17.38
N VAL A 22 -15.61 -4.53 17.61
CA VAL A 22 -16.46 -3.74 16.69
C VAL A 22 -15.99 -2.28 16.65
N ALA A 23 -15.70 -1.68 17.80
CA ALA A 23 -15.13 -0.33 17.85
C ALA A 23 -13.78 -0.24 17.12
N ALA A 24 -12.96 -1.29 17.19
CA ALA A 24 -11.69 -1.41 16.49
C ALA A 24 -11.87 -1.37 14.98
N GLU A 25 -12.75 -2.23 14.48
CA GLU A 25 -13.06 -2.40 13.06
C GLU A 25 -13.59 -1.09 12.48
N PHE A 26 -14.71 -0.58 13.00
CA PHE A 26 -15.33 0.63 12.48
C PHE A 26 -14.47 1.87 12.73
N GLY A 27 -13.70 1.90 13.82
CA GLY A 27 -12.77 2.99 14.09
C GLY A 27 -11.66 3.06 13.04
N LEU A 28 -11.04 1.93 12.71
CA LEU A 28 -9.99 1.88 11.68
C LEU A 28 -10.52 2.11 10.26
N VAL A 29 -11.70 1.59 9.93
CA VAL A 29 -12.31 1.77 8.60
C VAL A 29 -12.72 3.22 8.36
N THR A 30 -13.15 3.93 9.41
CA THR A 30 -13.66 5.30 9.29
C THR A 30 -12.55 6.35 9.39
N VAL A 31 -11.39 6.03 9.96
CA VAL A 31 -10.26 6.99 10.06
C VAL A 31 -9.60 7.19 8.70
N GLU A 32 -9.50 8.45 8.28
CA GLU A 32 -8.68 8.82 7.13
C GLU A 32 -7.18 8.69 7.44
N ARG A 33 -6.45 8.03 6.53
CA ARG A 33 -5.01 7.79 6.68
C ARG A 33 -4.20 9.09 6.77
N ALA A 34 -4.56 10.12 6.00
CA ALA A 34 -3.88 11.41 6.02
C ALA A 34 -3.94 12.08 7.39
N ASP A 35 -5.10 12.03 8.05
CA ASP A 35 -5.28 12.62 9.39
C ASP A 35 -4.53 11.84 10.48
N ALA A 36 -4.46 10.51 10.35
CA ALA A 36 -3.65 9.69 11.24
C ALA A 36 -2.14 9.98 11.08
N GLU A 37 -1.67 10.14 9.85
CA GLU A 37 -0.27 10.47 9.54
C GLU A 37 0.12 11.89 9.99
N ARG A 38 -0.76 12.88 9.82
CA ARG A 38 -0.58 14.24 10.34
C ARG A 38 -0.47 14.25 11.87
N ALA A 39 -1.43 13.64 12.57
CA ALA A 39 -1.39 13.56 14.03
C ALA A 39 -0.17 12.79 14.57
N ALA A 40 0.34 11.82 13.80
CA ALA A 40 1.57 11.10 14.11
C ALA A 40 2.84 11.95 13.94
N ALA A 41 2.85 12.87 12.97
CA ALA A 41 3.90 13.85 12.75
C ALA A 41 3.95 14.89 13.87
N ASP A 42 2.78 15.30 14.38
CA ASP A 42 2.61 16.21 15.52
C ASP A 42 3.04 15.60 16.88
N GLY A 43 3.51 14.34 16.88
CA GLY A 43 4.10 13.68 18.04
C GLY A 43 3.18 12.74 18.81
N ASP A 44 1.93 12.52 18.38
CA ASP A 44 1.02 11.57 19.04
C ASP A 44 1.45 10.11 18.79
N ARG A 45 1.96 9.46 19.86
CA ARG A 45 2.38 8.05 19.83
C ARG A 45 1.24 7.07 19.54
N ARG A 46 0.00 7.41 19.91
CA ARG A 46 -1.18 6.57 19.61
C ARG A 46 -1.58 6.75 18.15
N ALA A 47 -1.51 7.97 17.61
CA ALA A 47 -1.74 8.21 16.18
C ALA A 47 -0.72 7.48 15.30
N ARG A 48 0.54 7.39 15.72
CA ARG A 48 1.55 6.54 15.04
C ARG A 48 1.13 5.07 14.92
N ARG A 49 0.55 4.50 15.98
CA ARG A 49 0.05 3.12 15.94
C ARG A 49 -1.16 2.97 15.03
N VAL A 50 -2.08 3.93 15.06
CA VAL A 50 -3.22 3.96 14.14
C VAL A 50 -2.74 4.00 12.69
N ALA A 51 -1.80 4.91 12.37
CA ALA A 51 -1.22 5.01 11.03
C ALA A 51 -0.51 3.72 10.59
N GLN A 52 0.17 3.01 11.52
CA GLN A 52 0.75 1.70 11.24
C GLN A 52 -0.34 0.64 10.98
N SER A 53 -1.39 0.58 11.81
CA SER A 53 -2.51 -0.34 11.62
C SER A 53 -3.25 -0.12 10.29
N LEU A 54 -3.37 1.13 9.83
CA LEU A 54 -3.98 1.46 8.54
C LEU A 54 -3.15 1.01 7.33
N ARG A 55 -1.85 0.73 7.48
CA ARG A 55 -1.01 0.16 6.39
C ARG A 55 -1.32 -1.32 6.15
N GLU A 56 -1.69 -2.03 7.21
CA GLU A 56 -2.03 -3.46 7.18
C GLU A 56 -3.54 -3.63 7.48
N LEU A 57 -4.38 -2.77 6.90
CA LEU A 57 -5.80 -2.69 7.25
C LEU A 57 -6.51 -4.04 7.09
N SER A 58 -6.28 -4.77 5.99
CA SER A 58 -6.92 -6.09 5.78
C SER A 58 -6.51 -7.10 6.85
N PHE A 59 -5.22 -7.14 7.23
CA PHE A 59 -4.75 -8.03 8.29
C PHE A 59 -5.37 -7.66 9.65
N GLN A 60 -5.45 -6.37 9.97
CA GLN A 60 -6.09 -5.88 11.18
C GLN A 60 -7.59 -6.19 11.20
N LEU A 61 -8.28 -6.02 10.08
CA LEU A 61 -9.70 -6.33 9.89
C LEU A 61 -9.98 -7.82 10.06
N SER A 62 -9.18 -8.68 9.45
CA SER A 62 -9.30 -10.13 9.63
C SER A 62 -9.09 -10.52 11.09
N GLY A 63 -8.15 -9.87 11.79
CA GLY A 63 -7.93 -10.07 13.22
C GLY A 63 -9.12 -9.67 14.08
N THR A 64 -9.72 -8.51 13.82
CA THR A 64 -10.91 -8.05 14.54
C THR A 64 -12.12 -8.93 14.25
N GLN A 65 -12.32 -9.36 12.99
CA GLN A 65 -13.41 -10.24 12.58
C GLN A 65 -13.34 -11.61 13.29
N LEU A 66 -12.13 -12.16 13.41
CA LEU A 66 -11.89 -13.38 14.17
C LEU A 66 -12.23 -13.17 15.66
N GLY A 67 -11.83 -12.04 16.24
CA GLY A 67 -12.20 -11.64 17.59
C GLY A 67 -13.72 -11.63 17.78
N ILE A 68 -14.44 -10.89 16.94
CA ILE A 68 -15.92 -10.76 16.96
C ILE A 68 -16.58 -12.14 16.86
N THR A 69 -16.11 -12.99 15.96
CA THR A 69 -16.69 -14.32 15.73
C THR A 69 -16.51 -15.21 16.96
N ILE A 70 -15.29 -15.26 17.51
CA ILE A 70 -15.01 -16.07 18.71
C ILE A 70 -15.83 -15.56 19.89
N THR A 71 -15.82 -14.24 20.14
CA THR A 71 -16.58 -13.69 21.28
C THR A 71 -18.07 -13.89 21.10
N SER A 72 -18.61 -13.69 19.90
CA SER A 72 -20.04 -13.86 19.63
C SER A 72 -20.50 -15.32 19.81
N LEU A 73 -19.71 -16.29 19.35
CA LEU A 73 -20.02 -17.71 19.54
C LEU A 73 -19.99 -18.11 21.02
N VAL A 74 -18.95 -17.68 21.76
CA VAL A 74 -18.84 -18.01 23.18
C VAL A 74 -19.94 -17.32 23.99
N VAL A 75 -20.30 -16.07 23.67
CA VAL A 75 -21.46 -15.41 24.30
C VAL A 75 -22.73 -16.19 24.04
N GLY A 76 -23.02 -16.58 22.79
CA GLY A 76 -24.21 -17.40 22.49
C GLY A 76 -24.24 -18.69 23.33
N MET A 77 -23.11 -19.41 23.39
CA MET A 77 -23.00 -20.65 24.16
C MET A 77 -23.16 -20.47 25.67
N LEU A 78 -22.86 -19.30 26.23
CA LEU A 78 -22.91 -19.05 27.68
C LEU A 78 -24.17 -18.29 28.12
N ALA A 79 -24.54 -17.25 27.38
CA ALA A 79 -25.63 -16.33 27.71
C ALA A 79 -27.00 -16.98 27.53
N GLU A 80 -27.22 -17.68 26.42
CA GLU A 80 -28.50 -18.31 26.11
C GLU A 80 -28.94 -19.34 27.16
N PRO A 81 -28.10 -20.34 27.55
CA PRO A 81 -28.50 -21.31 28.57
C PRO A 81 -28.62 -20.69 29.96
N ALA A 82 -27.80 -19.68 30.28
CA ALA A 82 -27.89 -18.98 31.56
C ALA A 82 -29.20 -18.17 31.69
N LEU A 83 -29.59 -17.45 30.63
CA LEU A 83 -30.85 -16.72 30.57
C LEU A 83 -32.06 -17.66 30.57
N ALA A 84 -32.01 -18.77 29.83
CA ALA A 84 -33.09 -19.76 29.82
C ALA A 84 -33.34 -20.35 31.23
N GLN A 85 -32.27 -20.66 31.98
CA GLN A 85 -32.40 -21.14 33.36
C GLN A 85 -32.97 -20.07 34.30
N LEU A 86 -32.61 -18.80 34.09
CA LEU A 86 -33.13 -17.69 34.89
C LEU A 86 -34.61 -17.40 34.60
N LEU A 87 -35.05 -17.59 33.35
CA LEU A 87 -36.41 -17.34 32.87
C LEU A 87 -37.39 -18.47 33.21
N ALA A 88 -36.91 -19.69 33.42
CA ALA A 88 -37.75 -20.84 33.75
C ALA A 88 -38.58 -20.65 35.04
N GLY A 89 -38.01 -20.02 36.07
CA GLY A 89 -38.72 -19.73 37.34
C GLY A 89 -39.86 -18.71 37.18
N PRO A 90 -39.62 -17.53 36.57
CA PRO A 90 -40.67 -16.57 36.25
C PRO A 90 -41.76 -17.12 35.33
N LEU A 91 -41.39 -17.91 34.32
CA LEU A 91 -42.35 -18.47 33.35
C LEU A 91 -43.28 -19.52 33.96
N THR A 92 -42.78 -20.34 34.90
CA THR A 92 -43.61 -21.26 35.69
C THR A 92 -44.52 -20.51 36.66
N ALA A 93 -44.04 -19.41 37.27
CA ALA A 93 -44.85 -18.57 38.15
C ALA A 93 -46.01 -17.84 37.45
N VAL A 94 -45.89 -17.55 36.16
CA VAL A 94 -46.94 -16.93 35.32
C VAL A 94 -47.98 -17.95 34.82
N GLY A 95 -47.83 -19.24 35.15
CA GLY A 95 -48.81 -20.29 34.81
C GLY A 95 -48.62 -20.91 33.43
N THR A 96 -47.41 -20.82 32.86
CA THR A 96 -47.09 -21.48 31.59
C THR A 96 -47.07 -23.01 31.79
N PRO A 97 -47.68 -23.83 30.90
CA PRO A 97 -47.69 -25.28 31.06
C PRO A 97 -46.27 -25.87 31.02
N ASP A 98 -45.96 -26.77 31.97
CA ASP A 98 -44.61 -27.33 32.19
C ASP A 98 -43.98 -27.97 30.94
N GLY A 99 -44.80 -28.51 30.03
CA GLY A 99 -44.33 -29.09 28.78
C GLY A 99 -43.78 -28.09 27.76
N VAL A 100 -44.12 -26.80 27.88
CA VAL A 100 -43.75 -25.74 26.92
C VAL A 100 -42.72 -24.76 27.52
N VAL A 101 -42.62 -24.71 28.85
CA VAL A 101 -41.70 -23.83 29.60
C VAL A 101 -40.25 -23.91 29.08
N PRO A 102 -39.64 -25.09 28.84
CA PRO A 102 -38.25 -25.14 28.38
C PRO A 102 -38.05 -24.49 27.02
N GLY A 103 -38.96 -24.74 26.07
CA GLY A 103 -38.88 -24.17 24.72
C GLY A 103 -39.07 -22.66 24.71
N VAL A 104 -40.05 -22.15 25.46
CA VAL A 104 -40.31 -20.71 25.57
C VAL A 104 -39.18 -19.99 26.31
N SER A 105 -38.61 -20.60 27.36
CA SER A 105 -37.49 -20.03 28.11
C SER A 105 -36.24 -19.90 27.25
N VAL A 106 -35.94 -20.90 26.42
CA VAL A 106 -34.81 -20.85 25.47
C VAL A 106 -35.07 -19.78 24.40
N LEU A 107 -36.26 -19.73 23.81
CA LEU A 107 -36.57 -18.74 22.77
C LEU A 107 -36.47 -17.30 23.30
N ILE A 108 -37.08 -17.01 24.44
CA ILE A 108 -37.04 -15.68 25.06
C ILE A 108 -35.61 -15.35 25.51
N GLY A 109 -34.90 -16.33 26.10
CA GLY A 109 -33.51 -16.18 26.51
C GLY A 109 -32.59 -15.86 25.35
N MET A 110 -32.74 -16.55 24.22
CA MET A 110 -32.00 -16.31 22.98
C MET A 110 -32.30 -14.92 22.41
N LEU A 111 -33.57 -14.52 22.35
CA LEU A 111 -33.95 -13.19 21.86
C LEU A 111 -33.39 -12.07 22.75
N LEU A 112 -33.47 -12.22 24.07
CA LEU A 112 -32.92 -11.24 25.01
C LEU A 112 -31.39 -11.19 24.93
N ALA A 113 -30.72 -12.34 24.93
CA ALA A 113 -29.25 -12.42 24.77
C ALA A 113 -28.82 -11.74 23.48
N SER A 114 -29.48 -12.08 22.36
CA SER A 114 -29.20 -11.52 21.05
C SER A 114 -29.44 -10.02 21.00
N ALA A 115 -30.54 -9.52 21.59
CA ALA A 115 -30.84 -8.09 21.65
C ALA A 115 -29.78 -7.33 22.47
N VAL A 116 -29.40 -7.85 23.64
CA VAL A 116 -28.36 -7.24 24.48
C VAL A 116 -27.01 -7.23 23.77
N GLN A 117 -26.63 -8.34 23.13
CA GLN A 117 -25.40 -8.45 22.35
C GLN A 117 -25.40 -7.51 21.14
N MET A 118 -26.51 -7.41 20.41
CA MET A 118 -26.64 -6.52 19.26
C MET A 118 -26.53 -5.05 19.69
N VAL A 119 -27.19 -4.65 20.78
CA VAL A 119 -27.16 -3.26 21.24
C VAL A 119 -25.80 -2.90 21.85
N ILE A 120 -25.36 -3.66 22.86
CA ILE A 120 -24.15 -3.33 23.65
C ILE A 120 -22.87 -3.76 22.93
N GLY A 121 -22.90 -4.93 22.30
CA GLY A 121 -21.74 -5.53 21.64
C GLY A 121 -21.51 -5.03 20.21
N GLU A 122 -22.50 -4.43 19.55
CA GLU A 122 -22.37 -4.00 18.15
C GLU A 122 -22.80 -2.55 17.90
N LEU A 123 -24.08 -2.20 18.13
CA LEU A 123 -24.64 -0.91 17.73
C LEU A 123 -24.04 0.28 18.48
N VAL A 124 -23.90 0.17 19.80
CA VAL A 124 -23.32 1.25 20.63
C VAL A 124 -21.85 1.51 20.28
N PRO A 125 -20.97 0.49 20.25
CA PRO A 125 -19.57 0.67 19.84
C PRO A 125 -19.42 1.17 18.42
N LYS A 126 -20.25 0.67 17.49
CA LYS A 126 -20.26 1.11 16.08
C LYS A 126 -20.61 2.59 15.95
N ASN A 127 -21.71 3.03 16.57
CA ASN A 127 -22.11 4.43 16.54
C ASN A 127 -21.06 5.34 17.17
N TRP A 128 -20.40 4.87 18.24
CA TRP A 128 -19.32 5.63 18.86
C TRP A 128 -18.08 5.73 17.95
N ALA A 129 -17.69 4.62 17.31
CA ALA A 129 -16.59 4.60 16.35
C ALA A 129 -16.84 5.50 15.14
N VAL A 130 -18.07 5.51 14.60
CA VAL A 130 -18.43 6.37 13.46
C VAL A 130 -18.47 7.85 13.85
N SER A 131 -18.97 8.18 15.03
CA SER A 131 -19.05 9.58 15.49
C SER A 131 -17.70 10.18 15.88
N ARG A 132 -16.77 9.38 16.41
CA ARG A 132 -15.44 9.84 16.86
C ARG A 132 -14.32 8.86 16.45
N PRO A 133 -14.07 8.70 15.14
CA PRO A 133 -13.23 7.63 14.61
C PRO A 133 -11.78 7.72 15.11
N MET A 134 -11.19 8.91 15.08
CA MET A 134 -9.80 9.10 15.54
C MET A 134 -9.62 8.82 17.04
N GLN A 135 -10.58 9.22 17.88
CA GLN A 135 -10.48 9.01 19.33
C GLN A 135 -10.60 7.53 19.68
N VAL A 136 -11.57 6.85 19.06
CA VAL A 136 -11.80 5.42 19.23
C VAL A 136 -10.60 4.63 18.69
N ALA A 137 -10.13 4.92 17.48
CA ALA A 137 -8.96 4.27 16.91
C ALA A 137 -7.71 4.43 17.80
N ARG A 138 -7.47 5.61 18.38
CA ARG A 138 -6.33 5.83 19.31
C ARG A 138 -6.42 4.98 20.57
N PHE A 139 -7.63 4.78 21.11
CA PHE A 139 -7.86 3.94 22.28
C PHE A 139 -7.66 2.46 21.95
N VAL A 140 -8.19 2.03 20.81
CA VAL A 140 -8.29 0.62 20.43
C VAL A 140 -7.03 0.09 19.75
N ALA A 141 -6.25 0.94 19.07
CA ALA A 141 -5.06 0.53 18.32
C ALA A 141 -4.00 -0.17 19.17
N GLY A 142 -3.85 0.21 20.45
CA GLY A 142 -2.87 -0.42 21.35
C GLY A 142 -3.22 -1.89 21.65
N PRO A 143 -4.35 -2.17 22.32
CA PRO A 143 -4.72 -3.54 22.66
C PRO A 143 -5.01 -4.41 21.43
N GLN A 144 -5.58 -3.84 20.36
CA GLN A 144 -5.78 -4.56 19.10
C GLN A 144 -4.45 -5.03 18.49
N HIS A 145 -3.42 -4.19 18.49
CA HIS A 145 -2.12 -4.59 17.95
C HIS A 145 -1.48 -5.73 18.76
N ALA A 146 -1.67 -5.75 20.07
CA ALA A 146 -1.22 -6.86 20.93
C ALA A 146 -1.98 -8.16 20.60
N PHE A 147 -3.30 -8.07 20.44
CA PHE A 147 -4.13 -9.21 20.03
C PHE A 147 -3.73 -9.75 18.65
N ALA A 148 -3.60 -8.86 17.66
CA ALA A 148 -3.21 -9.22 16.30
C ALA A 148 -1.81 -9.85 16.26
N ARG A 149 -0.88 -9.42 17.11
CA ARG A 149 0.45 -10.04 17.23
C ARG A 149 0.38 -11.44 17.83
N LEU A 150 -0.47 -11.65 18.84
CA LEU A 150 -0.65 -12.96 19.49
C LEU A 150 -1.30 -13.97 18.53
N PHE A 151 -2.36 -13.55 17.84
CA PHE A 151 -3.10 -14.40 16.89
C PHE A 151 -2.56 -14.35 15.46
N ARG A 152 -1.39 -13.71 15.25
CA ARG A 152 -0.75 -13.57 13.94
C ARG A 152 -0.66 -14.87 13.13
N PRO A 153 -0.25 -16.03 13.67
CA PRO A 153 -0.17 -17.25 12.86
C PRO A 153 -1.56 -17.72 12.39
N VAL A 154 -2.59 -17.56 13.22
CA VAL A 154 -3.97 -17.94 12.89
C VAL A 154 -4.54 -17.00 11.83
N ILE A 155 -4.37 -15.69 12.03
CA ILE A 155 -4.85 -14.66 11.08
C ILE A 155 -4.14 -14.81 9.73
N ALA A 156 -2.82 -15.03 9.73
CA ALA A 156 -2.06 -15.24 8.51
C ALA A 156 -2.50 -16.50 7.76
N GLY A 157 -2.79 -17.60 8.48
CA GLY A 157 -3.33 -18.82 7.88
C GLY A 157 -4.70 -18.59 7.23
N LEU A 158 -5.61 -17.92 7.93
CA LEU A 158 -6.94 -17.59 7.40
C LEU A 158 -6.86 -16.63 6.21
N ASN A 159 -6.02 -15.60 6.27
CA ASN A 159 -5.80 -14.69 5.15
C ASN A 159 -5.18 -15.40 3.94
N ALA A 160 -4.26 -16.35 4.15
CA ALA A 160 -3.71 -17.12 3.04
C ALA A 160 -4.79 -17.96 2.34
N VAL A 161 -5.70 -18.57 3.11
CA VAL A 161 -6.85 -19.31 2.56
C VAL A 161 -7.79 -18.36 1.82
N ALA A 162 -8.15 -17.22 2.42
CA ALA A 162 -9.01 -16.22 1.81
C ALA A 162 -8.42 -15.69 0.49
N ASN A 163 -7.15 -15.29 0.49
CA ASN A 163 -6.46 -14.78 -0.70
C ASN A 163 -6.37 -15.85 -1.79
N ARG A 164 -6.18 -17.12 -1.44
CA ARG A 164 -6.18 -18.22 -2.41
C ARG A 164 -7.55 -18.44 -3.03
N LEU A 165 -8.62 -18.36 -2.24
CA LEU A 165 -9.99 -18.46 -2.74
C LEU A 165 -10.32 -17.28 -3.67
N VAL A 166 -9.99 -16.05 -3.27
CA VAL A 166 -10.24 -14.84 -4.06
C VAL A 166 -9.49 -14.89 -5.41
N ARG A 167 -8.25 -15.39 -5.41
CA ARG A 167 -7.49 -15.65 -6.65
C ARG A 167 -8.14 -16.68 -7.56
N ILE A 168 -8.77 -17.73 -7.01
CA ILE A 168 -9.51 -18.72 -7.80
C ILE A 168 -10.69 -18.07 -8.54
N PHE A 169 -11.32 -17.05 -7.94
CA PHE A 169 -12.37 -16.26 -8.56
C PHE A 169 -11.85 -15.13 -9.47
N GLY A 170 -10.53 -15.05 -9.71
CA GLY A 170 -9.92 -14.07 -10.62
C GLY A 170 -9.81 -12.65 -10.07
N VAL A 171 -9.89 -12.47 -8.75
CA VAL A 171 -9.76 -11.16 -8.08
C VAL A 171 -8.37 -11.07 -7.42
N GLU A 172 -7.70 -9.94 -7.61
CA GLU A 172 -6.36 -9.70 -7.03
C GLU A 172 -6.49 -9.29 -5.54
N PRO A 173 -5.71 -9.88 -4.60
CA PRO A 173 -5.80 -9.55 -3.18
C PRO A 173 -5.40 -8.10 -2.86
N ALA A 174 -6.19 -7.40 -2.04
CA ALA A 174 -5.96 -6.00 -1.67
C ALA A 174 -4.64 -5.75 -0.91
N ASP A 175 -4.09 -6.76 -0.22
CA ASP A 175 -2.83 -6.64 0.54
C ASP A 175 -1.60 -6.43 -0.36
N GLU A 176 -1.62 -6.85 -1.63
CA GLU A 176 -0.51 -6.62 -2.56
C GLU A 176 -0.49 -5.18 -3.09
N LEU A 177 -1.63 -4.47 -3.09
CA LEU A 177 -1.74 -3.06 -3.48
C LEU A 177 -1.19 -2.09 -2.42
N ALA A 178 -1.26 -2.44 -1.13
CA ALA A 178 -0.77 -1.58 -0.05
C ALA A 178 0.77 -1.58 0.09
N SER A 179 1.44 -2.66 -0.35
CA SER A 179 2.90 -2.81 -0.24
C SER A 179 3.68 -2.27 -1.45
N ALA A 180 3.00 -1.93 -2.54
CA ALA A 180 3.62 -1.36 -3.74
C ALA A 180 3.14 0.08 -3.93
N ARG A 181 3.55 1.00 -3.06
CA ARG A 181 3.54 2.44 -3.40
C ARG A 181 4.43 2.60 -4.63
N THR A 182 3.83 2.66 -5.80
CA THR A 182 4.58 2.82 -7.04
C THR A 182 5.31 4.17 -7.01
N PRO A 183 6.52 4.28 -7.59
CA PRO A 183 7.24 5.55 -7.69
C PRO A 183 6.38 6.69 -8.26
N GLY A 184 5.39 6.36 -9.11
CA GLY A 184 4.43 7.30 -9.66
C GLY A 184 3.51 7.95 -8.63
N GLU A 185 3.07 7.23 -7.59
CA GLU A 185 2.25 7.80 -6.51
C GLU A 185 3.06 8.76 -5.62
N LEU A 186 4.35 8.47 -5.40
CA LEU A 186 5.26 9.37 -4.67
C LEU A 186 5.51 10.66 -5.43
N VAL A 187 5.64 10.58 -6.76
CA VAL A 187 5.76 11.76 -7.65
C VAL A 187 4.47 12.59 -7.66
N SER A 188 3.31 11.92 -7.66
CA SER A 188 1.99 12.59 -7.60
C SER A 188 1.80 13.34 -6.27
N LEU A 189 2.15 12.71 -5.14
CA LEU A 189 2.09 13.33 -3.82
C LEU A 189 3.06 14.51 -3.68
N ALA A 190 4.26 14.42 -4.25
CA ALA A 190 5.24 15.50 -4.24
C ALA A 190 4.73 16.71 -5.06
N ARG A 191 4.13 16.48 -6.24
CA ARG A 191 3.53 17.54 -7.06
C ARG A 191 2.36 18.22 -6.36
N HIS A 192 1.43 17.45 -5.79
CA HIS A 192 0.30 18.03 -5.05
C HIS A 192 0.74 18.81 -3.81
N SER A 193 1.83 18.41 -3.16
CA SER A 193 2.37 19.14 -2.01
C SER A 193 3.06 20.46 -2.40
N ALA A 194 3.61 20.54 -3.62
CA ALA A 194 4.13 21.78 -4.20
C ALA A 194 3.00 22.73 -4.62
N GLU A 195 1.96 22.21 -5.28
CA GLU A 195 0.76 22.97 -5.66
C GLU A 195 0.00 23.52 -4.43
N ALA A 196 0.04 22.82 -3.30
CA ALA A 196 -0.53 23.26 -2.03
C ALA A 196 0.37 24.24 -1.24
N GLY A 197 1.54 24.63 -1.78
CA GLY A 197 2.47 25.59 -1.18
C GLY A 197 3.22 25.07 0.05
N ALA A 198 3.15 23.76 0.34
CA ALA A 198 3.87 23.14 1.46
C ALA A 198 5.33 22.80 1.12
N LEU A 199 5.68 22.83 -0.18
CA LEU A 199 7.01 22.60 -0.73
C LEU A 199 7.31 23.67 -1.77
N GLU A 200 8.49 24.28 -1.65
CA GLU A 200 9.02 25.22 -2.65
C GLU A 200 9.19 24.49 -3.99
N GLU A 201 8.74 25.09 -5.10
CA GLU A 201 8.71 24.43 -6.42
C GLU A 201 10.07 23.84 -6.82
N ASP A 202 11.17 24.56 -6.57
CA ASP A 202 12.54 24.08 -6.84
C ASP A 202 12.90 22.83 -6.03
N THR A 203 12.40 22.72 -4.79
CA THR A 203 12.63 21.55 -3.94
C THR A 203 11.79 20.36 -4.41
N ALA A 204 10.55 20.59 -4.85
CA ALA A 204 9.71 19.55 -5.43
C ALA A 204 10.28 19.05 -6.76
N ASP A 205 10.81 19.94 -7.60
CA ASP A 205 11.43 19.58 -8.87
C ASP A 205 12.73 18.79 -8.65
N LEU A 206 13.53 19.16 -7.64
CA LEU A 206 14.66 18.38 -7.16
C LEU A 206 14.23 17.01 -6.61
N PHE A 207 13.14 16.92 -5.86
CA PHE A 207 12.63 15.66 -5.32
C PHE A 207 12.14 14.72 -6.43
N VAL A 208 11.40 15.25 -7.42
CA VAL A 208 10.95 14.51 -8.61
C VAL A 208 12.13 14.05 -9.45
N ARG A 209 13.14 14.91 -9.66
CA ARG A 209 14.38 14.53 -10.34
C ARG A 209 15.12 13.46 -9.55
N THR A 210 15.24 13.58 -8.23
CA THR A 210 15.94 12.62 -7.38
C THR A 210 15.22 11.28 -7.36
N LEU A 211 13.89 11.25 -7.26
CA LEU A 211 13.07 10.04 -7.41
C LEU A 211 13.24 9.40 -8.78
N ARG A 212 13.24 10.19 -9.85
CA ARG A 212 13.55 9.72 -11.21
C ARG A 212 15.00 9.21 -11.32
N THR A 213 15.92 9.77 -10.55
CA THR A 213 17.33 9.33 -10.44
C THR A 213 17.47 8.06 -9.61
N LEU A 214 16.61 7.83 -8.62
CA LEU A 214 16.48 6.55 -7.93
C LEU A 214 15.88 5.48 -8.85
N SER A 215 14.94 5.85 -9.73
CA SER A 215 14.46 4.98 -10.82
C SER A 215 15.51 4.76 -11.92
N LEU A 216 16.54 5.59 -12.00
CA LEU A 216 17.71 5.35 -12.87
C LEU A 216 18.63 4.26 -12.31
N GLY A 217 18.53 3.90 -11.02
CA GLY A 217 19.29 2.79 -10.44
C GLY A 217 18.93 1.40 -10.98
N GLU A 218 17.81 1.28 -11.71
CA GLU A 218 17.39 0.06 -12.40
C GLU A 218 17.57 0.13 -13.92
N LEU A 219 18.00 1.28 -14.46
CA LEU A 219 18.20 1.46 -15.90
C LEU A 219 19.62 1.08 -16.26
N THR A 220 19.76 0.27 -17.30
CA THR A 220 21.06 -0.09 -17.87
C THR A 220 21.36 0.81 -19.07
N ALA A 221 22.63 0.85 -19.51
CA ALA A 221 23.02 1.55 -20.73
C ALA A 221 22.17 1.13 -21.96
N LYS A 222 21.67 -0.11 -21.98
CA LYS A 222 20.74 -0.61 -22.99
C LYS A 222 19.42 0.15 -23.05
N ASP A 223 18.91 0.60 -21.90
CA ASP A 223 17.59 1.22 -21.78
C ASP A 223 17.61 2.70 -22.19
N VAL A 224 18.80 3.32 -22.20
CA VAL A 224 18.99 4.74 -22.53
C VAL A 224 19.71 4.96 -23.87
N MET A 225 20.37 3.93 -24.43
CA MET A 225 21.10 4.07 -25.70
C MET A 225 20.18 4.32 -26.89
N THR A 226 20.69 5.05 -27.89
CA THR A 226 20.03 5.16 -29.19
C THR A 226 20.22 3.86 -29.97
N PRO A 227 19.16 3.18 -30.45
CA PRO A 227 19.30 1.97 -31.24
C PRO A 227 20.15 2.19 -32.49
N ARG A 228 21.02 1.23 -32.83
CA ARG A 228 21.95 1.34 -33.98
C ARG A 228 21.31 1.80 -35.29
N VAL A 229 20.07 1.38 -35.54
CA VAL A 229 19.32 1.71 -36.77
C VAL A 229 18.88 3.17 -36.84
N LYS A 230 18.93 3.90 -35.72
CA LYS A 230 18.61 5.33 -35.61
C LYS A 230 19.84 6.21 -35.43
N VAL A 231 21.05 5.62 -35.39
CA VAL A 231 22.29 6.37 -35.19
C VAL A 231 22.73 6.99 -36.52
N SER A 232 22.86 8.31 -36.54
CA SER A 232 23.54 9.02 -37.63
C SER A 232 25.05 8.89 -37.45
N ALA A 233 25.72 8.20 -38.37
CA ALA A 233 27.16 7.95 -38.34
C ALA A 233 27.80 8.36 -39.67
N LEU A 234 29.12 8.58 -39.65
CA LEU A 234 29.90 8.97 -40.83
C LEU A 234 30.99 7.94 -41.11
N GLN A 235 31.28 7.71 -42.39
CA GLN A 235 32.40 6.86 -42.77
C GLN A 235 33.73 7.59 -42.52
N SER A 236 34.80 6.87 -42.21
CA SER A 236 36.12 7.45 -41.94
C SER A 236 36.71 8.26 -43.12
N SER A 237 36.28 7.95 -44.34
CA SER A 237 36.63 8.64 -45.58
C SER A 237 35.79 9.90 -45.85
N ALA A 238 34.68 10.10 -45.14
CA ALA A 238 33.86 11.31 -45.25
C ALA A 238 34.69 12.55 -44.86
N THR A 239 34.26 13.73 -45.28
CA THR A 239 35.02 14.96 -45.08
C THR A 239 34.55 15.76 -43.87
N ALA A 240 35.38 16.66 -43.36
CA ALA A 240 34.96 17.58 -42.29
C ALA A 240 33.77 18.46 -42.69
N ALA A 241 33.59 18.74 -44.00
CA ALA A 241 32.40 19.43 -44.50
C ALA A 241 31.12 18.59 -44.33
N ASP A 242 31.22 17.26 -44.49
CA ASP A 242 30.07 16.35 -44.31
C ASP A 242 29.60 16.31 -42.87
N VAL A 243 30.51 16.46 -41.90
CA VAL A 243 30.16 16.61 -40.47
C VAL A 243 29.30 17.85 -40.26
N VAL A 244 29.68 18.98 -40.85
CA VAL A 244 28.93 20.25 -40.74
C VAL A 244 27.56 20.12 -41.41
N ASN A 245 27.50 19.49 -42.58
CA ASN A 245 26.23 19.26 -43.29
C ASN A 245 25.31 18.34 -42.49
N LEU A 246 25.83 17.24 -41.94
CA LEU A 246 25.06 16.31 -41.12
C LEU A 246 24.58 16.96 -39.81
N THR A 247 25.41 17.81 -39.21
CA THR A 247 25.02 18.64 -38.06
C THR A 247 23.85 19.55 -38.43
N ARG A 248 23.88 20.23 -39.58
CA ARG A 248 22.78 21.10 -40.02
C ARG A 248 21.50 20.32 -40.31
N ALA A 249 21.60 19.10 -40.81
CA ALA A 249 20.45 18.27 -41.12
C ALA A 249 19.81 17.62 -39.88
N THR A 250 20.63 17.20 -38.91
CA THR A 250 20.16 16.41 -37.74
C THR A 250 20.04 17.22 -36.44
N GLY A 251 20.73 18.37 -36.35
CA GLY A 251 20.87 19.14 -35.11
C GLY A 251 21.82 18.53 -34.07
N LEU A 252 22.47 17.40 -34.39
CA LEU A 252 23.38 16.70 -33.48
C LEU A 252 24.80 17.25 -33.54
N SER A 253 25.53 17.19 -32.42
CA SER A 253 26.90 17.75 -32.29
C SER A 253 28.03 16.70 -32.35
N ARG A 254 27.71 15.41 -32.23
CA ARG A 254 28.67 14.30 -32.17
C ARG A 254 28.19 13.16 -33.05
N PHE A 255 29.10 12.59 -33.83
CA PHE A 255 28.79 11.50 -34.75
C PHE A 255 29.81 10.38 -34.59
N PRO A 256 29.36 9.12 -34.44
CA PRO A 256 30.24 7.96 -34.54
C PRO A 256 30.85 7.88 -35.94
N VAL A 257 32.12 7.50 -35.98
CA VAL A 257 32.89 7.32 -37.22
C VAL A 257 33.15 5.84 -37.39
N TYR A 258 32.74 5.28 -38.52
CA TYR A 258 32.91 3.86 -38.82
C TYR A 258 33.82 3.65 -40.03
N ARG A 259 34.43 2.46 -40.14
CA ARG A 259 35.33 2.14 -41.26
C ARG A 259 34.58 1.62 -42.49
N GLU A 260 34.13 0.38 -42.44
CA GLU A 260 33.39 -0.28 -43.53
C GLU A 260 31.94 -0.56 -43.13
N ARG A 261 31.73 -1.03 -41.90
CA ARG A 261 30.42 -1.34 -41.33
C ARG A 261 30.18 -0.52 -40.08
N ILE A 262 28.91 -0.22 -39.79
CA ILE A 262 28.52 0.56 -38.62
C ILE A 262 28.90 -0.11 -37.28
N ASP A 263 29.13 -1.42 -37.31
CA ASP A 263 29.60 -2.19 -36.16
C ASP A 263 31.09 -1.94 -35.84
N GLU A 264 31.84 -1.37 -36.79
CA GLU A 264 33.27 -1.07 -36.66
C GLU A 264 33.50 0.42 -36.43
N ILE A 265 33.15 0.87 -35.22
CA ILE A 265 33.38 2.25 -34.79
C ILE A 265 34.87 2.48 -34.51
N VAL A 266 35.48 3.37 -35.29
CA VAL A 266 36.89 3.79 -35.14
C VAL A 266 37.04 5.02 -34.26
N GLY A 267 35.98 5.80 -34.06
CA GLY A 267 36.04 7.01 -33.26
C GLY A 267 34.73 7.78 -33.19
N VAL A 268 34.78 8.95 -32.56
CA VAL A 268 33.70 9.93 -32.51
C VAL A 268 34.25 11.27 -32.99
N VAL A 269 33.56 11.92 -33.93
CA VAL A 269 33.89 13.27 -34.38
C VAL A 269 32.92 14.26 -33.76
N HIS A 270 33.44 15.40 -33.29
CA HIS A 270 32.63 16.49 -32.79
C HIS A 270 32.59 17.62 -33.81
N LEU A 271 31.48 18.37 -33.84
CA LEU A 271 31.33 19.55 -34.68
C LEU A 271 32.48 20.57 -34.47
N LYS A 272 32.91 20.78 -33.22
CA LYS A 272 33.99 21.71 -32.90
C LYS A 272 35.30 21.37 -33.61
N ASP A 273 35.61 20.08 -33.77
CA ASP A 273 36.85 19.60 -34.37
C ASP A 273 36.79 19.74 -35.90
N ALA A 274 35.60 19.57 -36.49
CA ALA A 274 35.36 19.86 -37.90
C ALA A 274 35.42 21.37 -38.21
N LEU A 275 34.94 22.22 -37.29
CA LEU A 275 35.01 23.68 -37.43
C LEU A 275 36.43 24.23 -37.24
N ALA A 276 37.27 23.57 -36.45
CA ALA A 276 38.68 23.91 -36.26
C ALA A 276 39.52 23.76 -37.55
N VAL A 277 39.08 22.92 -38.48
CA VAL A 277 39.71 22.80 -39.81
C VAL A 277 39.41 24.06 -40.63
N ARG A 278 40.44 24.60 -41.29
CA ARG A 278 40.33 25.78 -42.16
C ARG A 278 39.29 25.54 -43.27
N GLY A 279 38.48 26.56 -43.57
CA GLY A 279 37.35 26.44 -44.49
C GLY A 279 37.70 25.80 -45.85
N GLN A 280 38.85 26.12 -46.43
CA GLN A 280 39.30 25.55 -47.71
C GLN A 280 39.75 24.08 -47.61
N GLU A 281 40.15 23.61 -46.43
CA GLU A 281 40.64 22.25 -46.19
C GLU A 281 39.53 21.30 -45.73
N ARG A 282 38.35 21.81 -45.34
CA ARG A 282 37.24 21.01 -44.82
C ARG A 282 36.72 19.97 -45.81
N HIS A 283 36.75 20.28 -47.10
CA HIS A 283 36.34 19.36 -48.17
C HIS A 283 37.37 18.28 -48.50
N ARG A 284 38.60 18.38 -47.96
CA ARG A 284 39.71 17.45 -48.25
C ARG A 284 40.16 16.68 -47.02
N THR A 285 39.82 17.16 -45.83
CA THR A 285 40.24 16.55 -44.57
C THR A 285 39.28 15.41 -44.23
N PRO A 286 39.74 14.15 -44.22
CA PRO A 286 38.91 13.02 -43.85
C PRO A 286 38.60 13.05 -42.35
N VAL A 287 37.38 12.67 -42.00
CA VAL A 287 36.86 12.63 -40.64
C VAL A 287 37.69 11.71 -39.76
N GLY A 288 38.24 10.62 -40.32
CA GLY A 288 39.13 9.71 -39.58
C GLY A 288 40.37 10.38 -38.98
N ARG A 289 40.83 11.53 -39.51
CA ARG A 289 41.98 12.28 -38.93
C ARG A 289 41.62 13.17 -37.75
N ILE A 290 40.35 13.57 -37.65
CA ILE A 290 39.85 14.45 -36.59
C ILE A 290 39.01 13.69 -35.56
N ALA A 291 38.72 12.41 -35.82
CA ALA A 291 37.99 11.55 -34.90
C ALA A 291 38.82 11.24 -33.66
N GLN A 292 38.18 11.29 -32.50
CA GLN A 292 38.77 10.89 -31.23
C GLN A 292 38.40 9.42 -30.92
N PRO A 293 39.26 8.68 -30.19
CA PRO A 293 38.97 7.30 -29.83
C PRO A 293 37.64 7.20 -29.04
N PRO A 294 36.79 6.19 -29.35
CA PRO A 294 35.48 6.10 -28.74
C PRO A 294 35.59 5.49 -27.33
N LEU A 295 34.73 5.95 -26.40
CA LEU A 295 34.52 5.27 -25.13
C LEU A 295 33.46 4.18 -25.34
N LEU A 296 33.83 2.92 -25.14
CA LEU A 296 32.93 1.78 -25.25
C LEU A 296 32.47 1.35 -23.87
N VAL A 297 31.16 1.13 -23.72
CA VAL A 297 30.55 0.64 -22.48
C VAL A 297 29.69 -0.60 -22.77
N PRO A 298 29.66 -1.60 -21.86
CA PRO A 298 28.77 -2.74 -22.01
C PRO A 298 27.31 -2.30 -21.85
N GLN A 299 26.41 -2.99 -22.53
CA GLN A 299 24.97 -2.72 -22.46
C GLN A 299 24.39 -2.91 -21.04
N THR A 300 25.05 -3.74 -20.23
CA THR A 300 24.67 -4.05 -18.85
C THR A 300 25.24 -3.09 -17.83
N LEU A 301 25.95 -2.03 -18.26
CA LEU A 301 26.45 -1.02 -17.33
C LEU A 301 25.24 -0.32 -16.68
N PRO A 302 25.15 -0.28 -15.34
CA PRO A 302 24.13 0.49 -14.63
C PRO A 302 24.40 2.00 -14.73
#